data_AF-A0A7K7YTR8-F1
#
_entry.id   AF-A0A7K7YTR8-F1
#
_cell.length_a   1.000
_cell.length_b   1.000
_cell.length_c   1.000
_cell.angle_alpha   90.00
_cell.angle_beta   90.00
_cell.angle_gamma   90.00
#
_symmetry.space_group_name_H-M   'P 1'
#
loop_
_entity.id
_entity.type
_entity.pdbx_description
1 polymer ?
#
loop_
_entity_poly.entity_id
_entity_poly.type
_entity_poly.pdbx_seq_one_letter_code
_entity_poly.pdbx_strand_id
1 'polypeptide(L)'
;MTAFALRILGQVNQYIDLDQMSICDSLLWLIDNCQMPDGSFNEFSNYQPVKLQGTLPQEAKEKSLYLTAFSIIGIDKSMKICPTQKIHDARSRAGDYLVQRVQLAQSPFTMAITAYALALLDPNQLAARAAFSALKKEAFVTGDPPIYRFWQDAFKTQEQPTPSSVTAQMVETTAYALLTTLIRGDENYAKPIIKWLSEEQRYGGGFYSTQDTINALEALTEYSLLVKRLNLNMDVKVSYKNGGPLNLFKLTEDNFVGRTMTAPLQDDLFVSTGSSTGIATVNVKTVYNTIGTSEESCNFELKIVPKRDDGRVRGDGEPLGRLEACAKYRPSAREPRSGSAHAVMDIGLVSGVEANPEDLSIASIPEFDQLIADYEIRDGHVLLQIDSVPAHKFLCVGFRISELFRVGMLNPAAFTVYEYHAPDKRCTILY
;
A
#
# COMPACT_ATOMS: atom_id res chain seq x y z
N MET A 1 8.80 11.42 -2.08
CA MET A 1 7.95 11.37 -3.31
C MET A 1 8.74 11.51 -4.61
N THR A 2 9.72 12.41 -4.72
CA THR A 2 10.49 12.63 -5.97
C THR A 2 11.08 11.36 -6.59
N ALA A 3 11.69 10.48 -5.79
CA ALA A 3 12.20 9.19 -6.27
C ALA A 3 11.11 8.28 -6.87
N PHE A 4 9.90 8.32 -6.31
CA PHE A 4 8.75 7.58 -6.86
C PHE A 4 8.32 8.15 -8.21
N ALA A 5 8.19 9.47 -8.31
CA ALA A 5 7.86 10.11 -9.59
C ALA A 5 8.90 9.79 -10.67
N LEU A 6 10.20 9.84 -10.32
CA LEU A 6 11.28 9.45 -11.22
C LEU A 6 11.15 7.98 -11.67
N ARG A 7 10.79 7.05 -10.77
CA ARG A 7 10.51 5.66 -11.13
C ARG A 7 9.45 5.57 -12.22
N ILE A 8 8.28 6.19 -12.00
CA ILE A 8 7.14 6.13 -12.94
C ILE A 8 7.51 6.77 -14.28
N LEU A 9 8.06 7.99 -14.24
CA LEU A 9 8.45 8.73 -15.44
C LEU A 9 9.52 7.96 -16.23
N GLY A 10 10.48 7.35 -15.55
CA GLY A 10 11.48 6.47 -16.16
C GLY A 10 10.88 5.29 -16.92
N GLN A 11 9.85 4.65 -16.36
CA GLN A 11 9.14 3.54 -17.00
C GLN A 11 8.28 4.02 -18.19
N VAL A 12 7.57 5.14 -18.04
CA VAL A 12 6.70 5.71 -19.08
C VAL A 12 7.49 6.20 -20.29
N ASN A 13 8.74 6.66 -20.09
CA ASN A 13 9.61 7.13 -21.17
C ASN A 13 9.91 6.09 -22.26
N GLN A 14 9.62 4.80 -22.03
CA GLN A 14 9.74 3.77 -23.06
C GLN A 14 8.65 3.86 -24.14
N TYR A 15 7.55 4.56 -23.83
CA TYR A 15 6.35 4.62 -24.67
C TYR A 15 5.97 6.06 -25.05
N ILE A 16 6.31 7.03 -24.20
CA ILE A 16 6.00 8.45 -24.38
C ILE A 16 7.26 9.25 -24.06
N ASP A 17 7.77 10.02 -25.02
CA ASP A 17 8.93 10.88 -24.81
C ASP A 17 8.64 11.94 -23.74
N LEU A 18 9.50 12.02 -22.73
CA LEU A 18 9.40 13.00 -21.66
C LEU A 18 10.41 14.13 -21.83
N ASP A 19 10.15 15.27 -21.20
CA ASP A 19 11.11 16.37 -21.17
C ASP A 19 12.35 15.97 -20.35
N GLN A 20 13.45 15.75 -21.08
CA GLN A 20 14.73 15.35 -20.52
C GLN A 20 15.24 16.35 -19.47
N MET A 21 15.02 17.65 -19.66
CA MET A 21 15.51 18.68 -18.73
C MET A 21 14.81 18.55 -17.37
N SER A 22 13.48 18.45 -17.37
CA SER A 22 12.70 18.23 -16.13
C SER A 22 13.14 16.98 -15.36
N ILE A 23 13.44 15.88 -16.07
CA ILE A 23 13.92 14.63 -15.43
C ILE A 23 15.35 14.82 -14.87
N CYS A 24 16.24 15.46 -15.63
CA CYS A 24 17.58 15.77 -15.18
C CYS A 24 17.57 16.64 -13.92
N ASP A 25 16.79 17.72 -13.91
CA ASP A 25 16.69 18.65 -12.78
C ASP A 25 16.12 17.94 -11.55
N SER A 26 15.14 17.06 -11.73
CA SER A 26 14.57 16.24 -10.65
C SER A 26 15.58 15.24 -10.06
N LEU A 27 16.39 14.60 -10.91
CA LEU A 27 17.47 13.70 -10.49
C LEU A 27 18.57 14.46 -9.74
N LEU A 28 18.99 15.60 -10.27
CA LEU A 28 20.00 16.45 -9.65
C LEU A 28 19.52 17.01 -8.32
N TRP A 29 18.26 17.46 -8.23
CA TRP A 29 17.66 17.90 -6.97
C TRP A 29 17.70 16.80 -5.93
N LEU A 30 17.28 15.57 -6.28
CA LEU A 30 17.27 14.43 -5.36
C LEU A 30 18.68 14.11 -4.86
N ILE A 31 19.68 14.11 -5.74
CA ILE A 31 21.06 13.79 -5.38
C ILE A 31 21.70 14.90 -4.56
N ASP A 32 21.55 16.15 -4.97
CA ASP A 32 22.25 17.30 -4.36
C ASP A 32 21.66 17.69 -3.01
N ASN A 33 20.34 17.49 -2.82
CA ASN A 33 19.65 17.92 -1.61
C ASN A 33 19.34 16.75 -0.68
N CYS A 34 19.20 15.53 -1.18
CA CYS A 34 18.74 14.39 -0.37
C CYS A 34 19.80 13.31 -0.09
N GLN A 35 20.92 13.29 -0.82
CA GLN A 35 22.00 12.33 -0.56
C GLN A 35 23.00 12.85 0.47
N MET A 36 23.26 12.04 1.49
CA MET A 36 24.23 12.32 2.54
C MET A 36 25.66 11.96 2.10
N PRO A 37 26.70 12.50 2.77
CA PRO A 37 28.10 12.18 2.45
C PRO A 37 28.46 10.69 2.54
N ASP A 38 27.74 9.93 3.37
CA ASP A 38 27.93 8.47 3.50
C ASP A 38 27.20 7.66 2.41
N GLY A 39 26.50 8.32 1.49
CA GLY A 39 25.77 7.71 0.38
C GLY A 39 24.28 7.45 0.67
N SER A 40 23.83 7.55 1.92
CA SER A 40 22.43 7.36 2.29
C SER A 40 21.52 8.48 1.76
N PHE A 41 20.23 8.19 1.60
CA PHE A 41 19.21 9.20 1.34
C PHE A 41 18.39 9.49 2.59
N ASN A 42 18.09 10.77 2.82
CA ASN A 42 17.25 11.24 3.92
C ASN A 42 15.99 11.94 3.40
N GLU A 43 14.91 11.86 4.19
CA GLU A 43 13.66 12.60 4.00
C GLU A 43 13.67 13.81 4.93
N PHE A 44 13.47 15.00 4.35
CA PHE A 44 13.51 16.28 5.07
C PHE A 44 12.13 16.88 5.31
N SER A 45 11.08 16.35 4.66
CA SER A 45 9.70 16.70 4.99
C SER A 45 9.22 15.95 6.24
N ASN A 46 8.05 16.35 6.74
CA ASN A 46 7.40 15.67 7.86
C ASN A 46 6.71 14.35 7.46
N TYR A 47 6.68 14.04 6.16
CA TYR A 47 6.01 12.88 5.62
C TYR A 47 6.65 11.57 6.10
N GLN A 48 5.82 10.64 6.59
CA GLN A 48 6.24 9.31 7.02
C GLN A 48 5.59 8.24 6.13
N PRO A 49 6.31 7.70 5.12
CA PRO A 49 5.71 6.79 4.14
C PRO A 49 5.31 5.44 4.74
N VAL A 50 6.11 4.90 5.65
CA VAL A 50 5.92 3.55 6.21
C VAL A 50 6.29 3.57 7.68
N LYS A 51 5.51 2.85 8.49
CA LYS A 51 5.83 2.60 9.89
C LYS A 51 6.70 1.35 10.00
N LEU A 52 7.93 1.51 10.49
CA LEU A 52 8.89 0.41 10.61
C LEU A 52 8.99 -0.09 12.07
N GLN A 53 9.27 -1.38 12.22
CA GLN A 53 9.40 -2.03 13.53
C GLN A 53 10.76 -1.71 14.18
N GLY A 54 10.85 -1.89 15.51
CA GLY A 54 12.06 -1.75 16.31
C GLY A 54 11.99 -0.62 17.34
N THR A 55 13.10 -0.45 18.08
CA THR A 55 13.33 0.72 18.93
C THR A 55 13.57 1.97 18.07
N LEU A 56 13.44 3.19 18.63
CA LEU A 56 13.67 4.43 17.86
C LEU A 56 15.03 4.45 17.10
N PRO A 57 16.17 4.04 17.69
CA PRO A 57 17.44 3.97 16.95
C PRO A 57 17.45 2.91 15.85
N GLN A 58 16.69 1.84 16.00
CA GLN A 58 16.55 0.78 14.99
C GLN A 58 15.64 1.23 13.85
N GLU A 59 14.50 1.86 14.17
CA GLU A 59 13.59 2.47 13.20
C GLU A 59 14.32 3.49 12.33
N ALA A 60 15.19 4.32 12.91
CA ALA A 60 15.99 5.28 12.15
C ALA A 60 16.95 4.61 11.15
N LYS A 61 17.58 3.49 11.55
CA LYS A 61 18.49 2.72 10.67
C LYS A 61 17.71 2.03 9.55
N GLU A 62 16.60 1.37 9.88
CA GLU A 62 15.69 0.75 8.92
C GLU A 62 15.15 1.78 7.92
N LYS A 63 14.71 2.95 8.40
CA LYS A 63 14.22 4.05 7.57
C LYS A 63 15.29 4.52 6.59
N SER A 64 16.54 4.67 7.04
CA SER A 64 17.65 5.07 6.17
C SER A 64 17.95 4.01 5.09
N LEU A 65 17.93 2.71 5.42
CA LEU A 65 18.07 1.63 4.45
C LEU A 65 16.93 1.65 3.42
N TYR A 66 15.68 1.74 3.90
CA TYR A 66 14.48 1.81 3.06
C TYR A 66 14.55 3.00 2.09
N LEU A 67 14.77 4.22 2.60
CA LEU A 67 14.82 5.42 1.76
C LEU A 67 15.96 5.38 0.74
N THR A 68 17.12 4.85 1.13
CA THR A 68 18.26 4.70 0.21
C THR A 68 17.96 3.70 -0.91
N ALA A 69 17.38 2.54 -0.56
CA ALA A 69 16.97 1.54 -1.54
C ALA A 69 15.86 2.08 -2.47
N PHE A 70 14.86 2.77 -1.91
CA PHE A 70 13.78 3.40 -2.65
C PHE A 70 14.29 4.44 -3.65
N SER A 71 15.24 5.29 -3.22
CA SER A 71 15.88 6.29 -4.09
C SER A 71 16.71 5.65 -5.20
N ILE A 72 17.46 4.56 -4.92
CA ILE A 72 18.18 3.82 -5.97
C ILE A 72 17.23 3.29 -7.02
N ILE A 73 16.09 2.70 -6.63
CA ILE A 73 15.09 2.17 -7.58
C ILE A 73 14.57 3.31 -8.48
N GLY A 74 14.26 4.47 -7.91
CA GLY A 74 13.84 5.65 -8.68
C GLY A 74 14.89 6.14 -9.67
N ILE A 75 16.13 6.32 -9.20
CA ILE A 75 17.26 6.76 -10.03
C ILE A 75 17.53 5.75 -11.15
N ASP A 76 17.58 4.46 -10.83
CA ASP A 76 17.87 3.40 -11.80
C ASP A 76 16.88 3.36 -12.97
N LYS A 77 15.60 3.56 -12.66
CA LYS A 77 14.52 3.51 -13.65
C LYS A 77 14.50 4.73 -14.57
N SER A 78 15.02 5.89 -14.14
CA SER A 78 15.02 7.13 -14.95
C SER A 78 16.39 7.56 -15.46
N MET A 79 17.50 7.02 -14.95
CA MET A 79 18.85 7.52 -15.27
C MET A 79 19.22 7.42 -16.75
N LYS A 80 18.59 6.52 -17.52
CA LYS A 80 18.81 6.42 -18.97
C LYS A 80 18.37 7.67 -19.73
N ILE A 81 17.41 8.43 -19.18
CA ILE A 81 16.94 9.71 -19.73
C ILE A 81 17.99 10.81 -19.49
N CYS A 82 18.70 10.75 -18.36
CA CYS A 82 19.73 11.72 -17.99
C CYS A 82 21.06 11.04 -17.63
N PRO A 83 21.83 10.54 -18.62
CA PRO A 83 23.02 9.71 -18.39
C PRO A 83 24.25 10.56 -18.04
N THR A 84 24.23 11.26 -16.91
CA THR A 84 25.38 12.06 -16.44
C THR A 84 26.27 11.28 -15.49
N GLN A 85 27.58 11.55 -15.52
CA GLN A 85 28.53 10.91 -14.60
C GLN A 85 28.17 11.16 -13.13
N LYS A 86 27.70 12.37 -12.81
CA LYS A 86 27.28 12.74 -11.45
C LYS A 86 26.16 11.84 -10.92
N ILE A 87 25.19 11.50 -11.77
CA ILE A 87 24.08 10.59 -11.41
C ILE A 87 24.60 9.15 -11.22
N HIS A 88 25.49 8.69 -12.10
CA HIS A 88 26.15 7.39 -11.96
C HIS A 88 26.94 7.29 -10.64
N ASP A 89 27.73 8.30 -10.30
CA ASP A 89 28.54 8.33 -9.07
C ASP A 89 27.64 8.36 -7.82
N ALA A 90 26.55 9.12 -7.85
CA ALA A 90 25.57 9.16 -6.76
C ALA A 90 24.88 7.81 -6.54
N ARG A 91 24.45 7.15 -7.62
CA ARG A 91 23.91 5.79 -7.58
C ARG A 91 24.92 4.80 -7.01
N SER A 92 26.20 4.91 -7.40
CA SER A 92 27.27 4.05 -6.87
C SER A 92 27.47 4.24 -5.37
N ARG A 93 27.59 5.49 -4.89
CA ARG A 93 27.74 5.78 -3.45
C ARG A 93 26.59 5.24 -2.62
N ALA A 94 25.36 5.36 -3.12
CA ALA A 94 24.18 4.80 -2.45
C ALA A 94 24.22 3.26 -2.45
N GLY A 95 24.70 2.65 -3.54
CA GLY A 95 24.96 1.22 -3.60
C GLY A 95 26.00 0.76 -2.57
N ASP A 96 27.12 1.47 -2.47
CA ASP A 96 28.17 1.19 -1.48
C ASP A 96 27.65 1.28 -0.04
N TYR A 97 26.82 2.27 0.25
CA TYR A 97 26.12 2.40 1.53
C TYR A 97 25.28 1.16 1.85
N LEU A 98 24.43 0.72 0.90
CA LEU A 98 23.60 -0.47 1.09
C LEU A 98 24.44 -1.74 1.24
N VAL A 99 25.49 -1.92 0.43
CA VAL A 99 26.41 -3.06 0.51
C VAL A 99 27.00 -3.22 1.91
N GLN A 100 27.42 -2.11 2.52
CA GLN A 100 28.04 -2.11 3.85
C GLN A 100 27.03 -2.34 4.98
N ARG A 101 25.75 -1.99 4.78
CA ARG A 101 24.74 -1.96 5.85
C ARG A 101 23.59 -2.95 5.68
N VAL A 102 23.49 -3.69 4.58
CA VAL A 102 22.38 -4.63 4.32
C VAL A 102 22.21 -5.70 5.40
N GLN A 103 23.30 -6.11 6.06
CA GLN A 103 23.24 -7.07 7.19
C GLN A 103 22.58 -6.49 8.45
N LEU A 104 22.39 -5.16 8.50
CA LEU A 104 21.67 -4.49 9.57
C LEU A 104 20.15 -4.50 9.37
N ALA A 105 19.65 -4.99 8.22
CA ALA A 105 18.21 -5.06 7.96
C ALA A 105 17.51 -5.95 9.00
N GLN A 106 16.51 -5.38 9.68
CA GLN A 106 15.81 -5.97 10.83
C GLN A 106 14.39 -6.41 10.50
N SER A 107 13.96 -6.28 9.24
CA SER A 107 12.69 -6.77 8.75
C SER A 107 12.83 -7.44 7.38
N PRO A 108 11.99 -8.44 7.05
CA PRO A 108 11.92 -9.00 5.70
C PRO A 108 11.64 -7.93 4.64
N PHE A 109 10.82 -6.94 4.98
CA PHE A 109 10.48 -5.81 4.12
C PHE A 109 11.71 -5.00 3.70
N THR A 110 12.47 -4.46 4.68
CA THR A 110 13.69 -3.69 4.40
C THR A 110 14.74 -4.53 3.68
N MET A 111 14.84 -5.81 4.03
CA MET A 111 15.74 -6.76 3.35
C MET A 111 15.34 -6.97 1.88
N ALA A 112 14.04 -7.11 1.58
CA ALA A 112 13.54 -7.35 0.23
C ALA A 112 13.76 -6.14 -0.69
N ILE A 113 13.40 -4.93 -0.26
CA ILE A 113 13.63 -3.71 -1.06
C ILE A 113 15.13 -3.44 -1.25
N THR A 114 15.96 -3.70 -0.23
CA THR A 114 17.41 -3.53 -0.32
C THR A 114 18.03 -4.57 -1.26
N ALA A 115 17.60 -5.83 -1.20
CA ALA A 115 18.06 -6.88 -2.10
C ALA A 115 17.68 -6.57 -3.55
N TYR A 116 16.48 -6.04 -3.79
CA TYR A 116 16.03 -5.59 -5.11
C TYR A 116 16.87 -4.42 -5.63
N ALA A 117 17.06 -3.37 -4.82
CA ALA A 117 17.88 -2.22 -5.20
C ALA A 117 19.34 -2.61 -5.51
N LEU A 118 19.93 -3.50 -4.72
CA LEU A 118 21.27 -4.05 -4.98
C LEU A 118 21.31 -4.93 -6.24
N ALA A 119 20.25 -5.68 -6.54
CA ALA A 119 20.16 -6.48 -7.76
C ALA A 119 20.04 -5.63 -9.03
N LEU A 120 19.43 -4.45 -8.96
CA LEU A 120 19.42 -3.46 -10.06
C LEU A 120 20.83 -2.87 -10.30
N LEU A 121 21.63 -2.70 -9.24
CA LEU A 121 23.01 -2.22 -9.32
C LEU A 121 23.93 -3.24 -9.99
N ASP A 122 24.05 -4.43 -9.38
CA ASP A 122 24.77 -5.56 -9.92
C ASP A 122 24.25 -6.87 -9.26
N PRO A 123 23.54 -7.74 -10.00
CA PRO A 123 23.03 -9.00 -9.45
C PRO A 123 24.14 -9.99 -9.07
N ASN A 124 25.38 -9.77 -9.52
CA ASN A 124 26.52 -10.59 -9.17
C ASN A 124 27.26 -10.15 -7.91
N GLN A 125 26.95 -8.97 -7.39
CA GLN A 125 27.58 -8.43 -6.19
C GLN A 125 27.35 -9.37 -4.99
N LEU A 126 28.40 -9.62 -4.21
CA LEU A 126 28.38 -10.56 -3.09
C LEU A 126 27.31 -10.19 -2.04
N ALA A 127 27.20 -8.90 -1.72
CA ALA A 127 26.19 -8.41 -0.79
C ALA A 127 24.75 -8.60 -1.31
N ALA A 128 24.51 -8.40 -2.60
CA ALA A 128 23.21 -8.65 -3.22
C ALA A 128 22.82 -10.14 -3.12
N ARG A 129 23.77 -11.03 -3.40
CA ARG A 129 23.60 -12.50 -3.27
C ARG A 129 23.35 -12.91 -1.82
N ALA A 130 24.11 -12.34 -0.87
CA ALA A 130 23.96 -12.62 0.55
C ALA A 130 22.61 -12.16 1.09
N ALA A 131 22.19 -10.94 0.74
CA ALA A 131 20.89 -10.37 1.12
C ALA A 131 19.74 -11.22 0.57
N PHE A 132 19.78 -11.57 -0.71
CA PHE A 132 18.76 -12.43 -1.31
C PHE A 132 18.75 -13.84 -0.72
N SER A 133 19.92 -14.42 -0.41
CA SER A 133 20.01 -15.72 0.26
C SER A 133 19.42 -15.68 1.68
N ALA A 134 19.67 -14.60 2.43
CA ALA A 134 19.03 -14.38 3.73
C ALA A 134 17.50 -14.27 3.58
N LEU A 135 17.03 -13.48 2.61
CA LEU A 135 15.60 -13.34 2.31
C LEU A 135 14.96 -14.69 1.96
N LYS A 136 15.62 -15.54 1.17
CA LYS A 136 15.12 -16.88 0.82
C LYS A 136 14.88 -17.77 2.03
N LYS A 137 15.66 -17.62 3.12
CA LYS A 137 15.50 -18.40 4.36
C LYS A 137 14.22 -18.00 5.11
N GLU A 138 13.85 -16.73 5.00
CA GLU A 138 12.66 -16.14 5.61
C GLU A 138 11.36 -16.42 4.83
N ALA A 139 11.43 -17.08 3.67
CA ALA A 139 10.28 -17.34 2.81
C ALA A 139 9.30 -18.36 3.44
N PHE A 140 8.05 -17.99 3.64
CA PHE A 140 6.98 -18.92 4.01
C PHE A 140 6.61 -19.78 2.80
N VAL A 141 6.44 -21.08 3.02
CA VAL A 141 6.16 -22.05 1.95
C VAL A 141 5.01 -22.94 2.36
N THR A 142 4.05 -23.10 1.46
CA THR A 142 2.92 -24.01 1.62
C THR A 142 2.96 -25.07 0.52
N GLY A 143 2.85 -26.34 0.91
CA GLY A 143 2.92 -27.51 0.03
C GLY A 143 4.33 -28.10 -0.12
N ASP A 144 4.40 -29.41 -0.38
CA ASP A 144 5.62 -30.14 -0.74
C ASP A 144 5.32 -31.03 -1.97
N PRO A 145 5.80 -30.69 -3.18
CA PRO A 145 6.67 -29.55 -3.52
C PRO A 145 5.99 -28.17 -3.32
N PRO A 146 6.76 -27.06 -3.25
CA PRO A 146 6.23 -25.72 -2.98
C PRO A 146 5.11 -25.29 -3.93
N ILE A 147 3.90 -25.05 -3.39
CA ILE A 147 2.74 -24.53 -4.14
C ILE A 147 2.67 -23.01 -4.00
N TYR A 148 2.80 -22.50 -2.77
CA TYR A 148 2.81 -21.07 -2.48
C TYR A 148 4.13 -20.68 -1.82
N ARG A 149 4.60 -19.46 -2.14
CA ARG A 149 5.74 -18.85 -1.47
C ARG A 149 5.53 -17.36 -1.30
N PHE A 150 5.67 -16.87 -0.07
CA PHE A 150 5.48 -15.47 0.27
C PHE A 150 6.30 -15.06 1.49
N TRP A 151 6.31 -13.78 1.83
CA TRP A 151 7.00 -13.23 3.00
C TRP A 151 6.02 -12.52 3.92
N GLN A 152 6.33 -12.56 5.22
CA GLN A 152 5.57 -11.87 6.27
C GLN A 152 6.30 -10.61 6.75
N ASP A 153 5.59 -9.75 7.49
CA ASP A 153 6.10 -8.50 8.03
C ASP A 153 7.24 -8.70 9.06
N ALA A 154 7.31 -9.90 9.63
CA ALA A 154 8.28 -10.29 10.65
C ALA A 154 9.13 -11.48 10.19
N PHE A 155 10.37 -11.54 10.66
CA PHE A 155 11.19 -12.74 10.54
C PHE A 155 10.53 -13.95 11.20
N LYS A 156 10.79 -15.13 10.65
CA LYS A 156 10.23 -16.38 11.15
C LYS A 156 10.67 -16.60 12.60
N THR A 157 9.70 -16.84 13.47
CA THR A 157 9.93 -17.39 14.80
C THR A 157 9.47 -18.84 14.87
N GLN A 158 10.00 -19.62 15.81
CA GLN A 158 9.69 -21.07 15.94
C GLN A 158 8.20 -21.36 16.26
N GLU A 159 7.41 -20.36 16.63
CA GLU A 159 6.05 -20.49 17.15
C GLU A 159 4.99 -19.73 16.32
N GLN A 160 5.12 -19.68 14.99
CA GLN A 160 4.06 -19.10 14.16
C GLN A 160 3.14 -20.18 13.57
N PRO A 161 1.91 -20.34 14.09
CA PRO A 161 0.83 -20.95 13.32
C PRO A 161 0.45 -19.99 12.17
N THR A 162 0.12 -20.55 11.00
CA THR A 162 -0.37 -19.76 9.84
C THR A 162 -1.90 -19.74 9.78
N PRO A 163 -2.54 -18.74 9.14
CA PRO A 163 -2.04 -17.42 8.76
C PRO A 163 -2.81 -16.27 9.44
N SER A 164 -2.11 -15.18 9.73
CA SER A 164 -2.70 -13.84 9.87
C SER A 164 -3.38 -13.43 8.56
N SER A 165 -4.35 -12.52 8.61
CA SER A 165 -4.86 -11.85 7.41
C SER A 165 -3.70 -11.27 6.59
N VAL A 166 -3.75 -11.39 5.26
CA VAL A 166 -2.73 -10.83 4.37
C VAL A 166 -2.74 -9.30 4.47
N THR A 167 -1.56 -8.70 4.59
CA THR A 167 -1.37 -7.25 4.73
C THR A 167 -0.77 -6.65 3.46
N ALA A 168 -0.84 -5.32 3.32
CA ALA A 168 -0.20 -4.61 2.21
C ALA A 168 1.33 -4.83 2.21
N GLN A 169 1.95 -4.79 3.39
CA GLN A 169 3.40 -4.97 3.52
C GLN A 169 3.84 -6.39 3.15
N MET A 170 3.02 -7.42 3.41
CA MET A 170 3.27 -8.79 2.93
C MET A 170 3.33 -8.88 1.41
N VAL A 171 2.36 -8.26 0.72
CA VAL A 171 2.32 -8.23 -0.74
C VAL A 171 3.51 -7.46 -1.29
N GLU A 172 3.82 -6.29 -0.74
CA GLU A 172 4.95 -5.47 -1.18
C GLU A 172 6.30 -6.18 -1.00
N THR A 173 6.53 -6.79 0.17
CA THR A 173 7.74 -7.58 0.46
C THR A 173 7.88 -8.73 -0.53
N THR A 174 6.79 -9.45 -0.78
CA THR A 174 6.75 -10.58 -1.71
C THR A 174 6.98 -10.14 -3.15
N ALA A 175 6.46 -8.98 -3.55
CA ALA A 175 6.70 -8.40 -4.86
C ALA A 175 8.17 -8.00 -5.07
N TYR A 176 8.82 -7.37 -4.09
CA TYR A 176 10.26 -7.10 -4.17
C TYR A 176 11.11 -8.39 -4.23
N ALA A 177 10.71 -9.42 -3.48
CA ALA A 177 11.37 -10.73 -3.55
C ALA A 177 11.21 -11.37 -4.94
N LEU A 178 10.03 -11.25 -5.55
CA LEU A 178 9.79 -11.71 -6.92
C LEU A 178 10.64 -10.94 -7.93
N LEU A 179 10.61 -9.60 -7.92
CA LEU A 179 11.42 -8.77 -8.82
C LEU A 179 12.91 -9.12 -8.74
N THR A 180 13.43 -9.32 -7.52
CA THR A 180 14.80 -9.79 -7.30
C THR A 180 15.04 -11.18 -7.89
N THR A 181 14.07 -12.08 -7.76
CA THR A 181 14.13 -13.45 -8.34
C THR A 181 14.19 -13.41 -9.87
N LEU A 182 13.40 -12.53 -10.49
CA LEU A 182 13.35 -12.36 -11.95
C LEU A 182 14.65 -11.82 -12.52
N ILE A 183 15.26 -10.80 -11.90
CA ILE A 183 16.58 -10.27 -12.29
C ILE A 183 17.65 -11.37 -12.29
N ARG A 184 17.52 -12.35 -11.39
CA ARG A 184 18.46 -13.46 -11.25
C ARG A 184 18.16 -14.66 -12.14
N GLY A 185 17.04 -14.67 -12.86
CA GLY A 185 16.64 -15.75 -13.76
C GLY A 185 16.26 -17.06 -13.06
N ASP A 186 15.85 -17.03 -11.79
CA ASP A 186 15.46 -18.24 -11.04
C ASP A 186 13.97 -18.57 -11.20
N GLU A 187 13.59 -19.02 -12.40
CA GLU A 187 12.19 -19.28 -12.77
C GLU A 187 11.49 -20.28 -11.84
N ASN A 188 12.19 -21.33 -11.41
CA ASN A 188 11.62 -22.35 -10.55
C ASN A 188 11.29 -21.80 -9.16
N TYR A 189 12.09 -20.88 -8.65
CA TYR A 189 11.80 -20.20 -7.39
C TYR A 189 10.66 -19.17 -7.52
N ALA A 190 10.50 -18.57 -8.71
CA ALA A 190 9.46 -17.58 -8.99
C ALA A 190 8.04 -18.16 -9.05
N LYS A 191 7.85 -19.36 -9.62
CA LYS A 191 6.52 -19.96 -9.87
C LYS A 191 5.58 -19.95 -8.65
N PRO A 192 5.99 -20.40 -7.44
CA PRO A 192 5.11 -20.38 -6.27
C PRO A 192 4.82 -18.96 -5.74
N ILE A 193 5.70 -18.00 -6.03
CA ILE A 193 5.50 -16.59 -5.66
C ILE A 193 4.44 -15.95 -6.55
N ILE A 194 4.53 -16.21 -7.86
CA ILE A 194 3.55 -15.76 -8.85
C ILE A 194 2.16 -16.29 -8.53
N LYS A 195 2.06 -17.59 -8.21
CA LYS A 195 0.78 -18.21 -7.84
C LYS A 195 0.15 -17.52 -6.64
N TRP A 196 0.94 -17.23 -5.60
CA TRP A 196 0.46 -16.51 -4.42
C TRP A 196 0.01 -15.08 -4.78
N LEU A 197 0.85 -14.28 -5.45
CA LEU A 197 0.49 -12.90 -5.82
C LEU A 197 -0.73 -12.82 -6.75
N SER A 198 -0.88 -13.77 -7.68
CA SER A 198 -2.04 -13.81 -8.58
C SER A 198 -3.35 -14.12 -7.85
N GLU A 199 -3.30 -14.91 -6.77
CA GLU A 199 -4.48 -15.21 -5.93
C GLU A 199 -4.77 -14.13 -4.89
N GLU A 200 -3.77 -13.33 -4.51
CA GLU A 200 -3.94 -12.15 -3.64
C GLU A 200 -4.41 -10.89 -4.39
N GLN A 201 -4.40 -10.91 -5.73
CA GLN A 201 -4.89 -9.80 -6.53
C GLN A 201 -6.41 -9.67 -6.44
N ARG A 202 -6.90 -8.47 -6.09
CA ARG A 202 -8.33 -8.24 -5.88
C ARG A 202 -9.06 -7.96 -7.19
N TYR A 203 -10.39 -8.08 -7.13
CA TYR A 203 -11.26 -7.60 -8.20
C TYR A 203 -10.98 -6.12 -8.52
N GLY A 204 -10.73 -5.81 -9.80
CA GLY A 204 -10.30 -4.49 -10.26
C GLY A 204 -8.78 -4.39 -10.52
N GLY A 205 -8.01 -5.43 -10.21
CA GLY A 205 -6.58 -5.53 -10.53
C GLY A 205 -5.64 -4.92 -9.49
N GLY A 206 -6.17 -4.22 -8.49
CA GLY A 206 -5.40 -3.70 -7.37
C GLY A 206 -5.15 -4.73 -6.26
N PHE A 207 -4.32 -4.35 -5.30
CA PHE A 207 -4.04 -5.11 -4.08
C PHE A 207 -4.59 -4.35 -2.86
N TYR A 208 -3.81 -4.19 -1.79
CA TYR A 208 -4.28 -3.66 -0.51
C TYR A 208 -4.00 -2.17 -0.36
N SER A 209 -2.93 -1.66 -0.98
CA SER A 209 -2.43 -0.29 -0.89
C SER A 209 -1.93 0.19 -2.27
N THR A 210 -1.17 1.29 -2.31
CA THR A 210 -0.57 1.83 -3.54
C THR A 210 0.79 1.20 -3.85
N GLN A 211 1.68 1.09 -2.87
CA GLN A 211 3.05 0.60 -3.07
C GLN A 211 3.10 -0.91 -3.36
N ASP A 212 2.30 -1.70 -2.65
CA ASP A 212 2.16 -3.13 -2.93
C ASP A 212 1.56 -3.37 -4.32
N THR A 213 0.54 -2.61 -4.71
CA THR A 213 -0.12 -2.73 -6.02
C THR A 213 0.85 -2.47 -7.16
N ILE A 214 1.59 -1.36 -7.13
CA ILE A 214 2.54 -1.06 -8.22
C ILE A 214 3.65 -2.11 -8.31
N ASN A 215 4.23 -2.51 -7.18
CA ASN A 215 5.31 -3.47 -7.16
C ASN A 215 4.84 -4.86 -7.63
N ALA A 216 3.66 -5.31 -7.17
CA ALA A 216 3.10 -6.60 -7.55
C ALA A 216 2.69 -6.63 -9.03
N LEU A 217 2.08 -5.56 -9.55
CA LEU A 217 1.74 -5.45 -10.96
C LEU A 217 3.00 -5.42 -11.85
N GLU A 218 4.04 -4.69 -11.45
CA GLU A 218 5.33 -4.72 -12.16
C GLU A 218 5.90 -6.15 -12.16
N ALA A 219 5.94 -6.81 -11.01
CA ALA A 219 6.51 -8.14 -10.88
C ALA A 219 5.76 -9.21 -11.70
N LEU A 220 4.42 -9.19 -11.67
CA LEU A 220 3.58 -10.09 -12.47
C LEU A 220 3.74 -9.82 -13.97
N THR A 221 3.89 -8.55 -14.36
CA THR A 221 4.09 -8.16 -15.76
C THR A 221 5.45 -8.60 -16.28
N GLU A 222 6.53 -8.29 -15.54
CA GLU A 222 7.90 -8.70 -15.87
C GLU A 222 8.02 -10.22 -16.00
N TYR A 223 7.40 -10.98 -15.08
CA TYR A 223 7.34 -12.43 -15.20
C TYR A 223 6.64 -12.88 -16.48
N SER A 224 5.48 -12.27 -16.79
CA SER A 224 4.69 -12.59 -17.98
C SER A 224 5.39 -12.27 -19.30
N LEU A 225 6.38 -11.36 -19.29
CA LEU A 225 7.23 -11.05 -20.45
C LEU A 225 8.37 -12.07 -20.62
N LEU A 226 8.85 -12.66 -19.52
CA LEU A 226 9.94 -13.63 -19.53
C LEU A 226 9.48 -15.04 -19.88
N VAL A 227 8.27 -15.44 -19.47
CA VAL A 227 7.77 -16.79 -19.71
C VAL A 227 7.04 -16.91 -21.05
N LYS A 228 7.11 -18.08 -21.68
CA LYS A 228 6.32 -18.37 -22.89
C LYS A 228 4.83 -18.33 -22.54
N ARG A 229 4.09 -17.49 -23.27
CA ARG A 229 2.63 -17.47 -23.21
C ARG A 229 2.07 -18.82 -23.67
N LEU A 230 1.19 -19.37 -22.84
CA LEU A 230 0.41 -20.56 -23.17
C LEU A 230 -0.82 -20.14 -23.95
N ASN A 231 -1.18 -20.90 -25.00
CA ASN A 231 -2.40 -20.65 -25.76
C ASN A 231 -3.63 -20.80 -24.86
N LEU A 232 -4.41 -19.73 -24.71
CA LEU A 232 -5.62 -19.72 -23.93
C LEU A 232 -6.78 -20.37 -24.70
N ASN A 233 -7.27 -21.49 -24.18
CA ASN A 233 -8.47 -22.15 -24.64
C ASN A 233 -9.11 -22.89 -23.46
N MET A 234 -10.08 -22.24 -22.81
CA MET A 234 -10.64 -22.72 -21.56
C MET A 234 -12.14 -22.47 -21.48
N ASP A 235 -12.89 -23.55 -21.23
CA ASP A 235 -14.30 -23.49 -20.84
C ASP A 235 -14.38 -23.46 -19.30
N VAL A 236 -14.71 -22.30 -18.72
CA VAL A 236 -14.85 -22.09 -17.28
C VAL A 236 -16.33 -22.10 -16.91
N LYS A 237 -16.76 -23.13 -16.19
CA LYS A 237 -18.13 -23.29 -15.70
C LYS A 237 -18.24 -22.85 -14.25
N VAL A 238 -19.17 -21.93 -13.99
CA VAL A 238 -19.55 -21.49 -12.63
C VAL A 238 -20.92 -22.07 -12.31
N SER A 239 -21.04 -22.72 -11.16
CA SER A 239 -22.29 -23.33 -10.70
C SER A 239 -22.48 -23.18 -9.20
N TYR A 240 -23.74 -23.14 -8.78
CA TYR A 240 -24.11 -23.33 -7.40
C TYR A 240 -24.09 -24.81 -7.02
N LYS A 241 -23.81 -25.11 -5.76
CA LYS A 241 -23.86 -26.46 -5.22
C LYS A 241 -25.22 -27.14 -5.41
N ASN A 242 -26.29 -26.41 -5.09
CA ASN A 242 -27.68 -26.88 -5.12
C ASN A 242 -28.51 -26.12 -6.16
N GLY A 243 -28.16 -24.86 -6.45
CA GLY A 243 -28.88 -23.98 -7.38
C GLY A 243 -28.65 -24.26 -8.88
N GLY A 244 -27.80 -25.23 -9.25
CA GLY A 244 -27.51 -25.57 -10.64
C GLY A 244 -26.48 -24.65 -11.32
N PRO A 245 -26.36 -24.70 -12.67
CA PRO A 245 -25.37 -23.92 -13.40
C PRO A 245 -25.70 -22.42 -13.37
N LEU A 246 -24.71 -21.59 -13.05
CA LEU A 246 -24.85 -20.12 -13.04
C LEU A 246 -24.40 -19.53 -14.37
N ASN A 247 -23.21 -19.88 -14.87
CA ASN A 247 -22.71 -19.38 -16.15
C ASN A 247 -21.60 -20.27 -16.74
N LEU A 248 -21.31 -20.07 -18.02
CA LEU A 248 -20.20 -20.68 -18.75
C LEU A 248 -19.42 -19.60 -19.51
N PHE A 249 -18.14 -19.44 -19.19
CA PHE A 249 -17.22 -18.58 -19.92
C PHE A 249 -16.38 -19.40 -20.88
N LYS A 250 -16.28 -18.95 -22.12
CA LYS A 250 -15.32 -19.46 -23.09
C LYS A 250 -14.19 -18.46 -23.23
N LEU A 251 -13.04 -18.81 -22.69
CA LEU A 251 -11.85 -17.98 -22.70
C LEU A 251 -10.94 -18.42 -23.85
N THR A 252 -10.67 -17.48 -24.76
CA THR A 252 -9.75 -17.66 -25.89
C THR A 252 -8.81 -16.45 -25.99
N GLU A 253 -7.79 -16.52 -26.85
CA GLU A 253 -6.92 -15.36 -27.13
C GLU A 253 -7.68 -14.13 -27.65
N ASP A 254 -8.83 -14.33 -28.33
CA ASP A 254 -9.69 -13.23 -28.79
C ASP A 254 -10.68 -12.75 -27.71
N ASN A 255 -11.03 -13.61 -26.75
CA ASN A 255 -11.99 -13.37 -25.68
C ASN A 255 -11.43 -13.84 -24.33
N PHE A 256 -10.40 -13.14 -23.84
CA PHE A 256 -9.70 -13.50 -22.60
C PHE A 256 -10.30 -12.85 -21.34
N VAL A 257 -11.23 -11.91 -21.50
CA VAL A 257 -11.92 -11.24 -20.39
C VAL A 257 -13.37 -11.71 -20.30
N GLY A 258 -13.69 -12.43 -19.22
CA GLY A 258 -15.07 -12.76 -18.88
C GLY A 258 -15.83 -11.53 -18.39
N ARG A 259 -17.09 -11.36 -18.81
CA ARG A 259 -17.98 -10.34 -18.23
C ARG A 259 -18.20 -10.63 -16.74
N THR A 260 -18.26 -9.58 -15.95
CA THR A 260 -18.56 -9.69 -14.53
C THR A 260 -20.01 -10.14 -14.33
N MET A 261 -20.25 -10.92 -13.28
CA MET A 261 -21.59 -11.35 -12.90
C MET A 261 -21.77 -11.27 -11.39
N THR A 262 -23.01 -11.12 -10.96
CA THR A 262 -23.41 -11.28 -9.57
C THR A 262 -23.89 -12.69 -9.32
N ALA A 263 -23.66 -13.20 -8.12
CA ALA A 263 -24.19 -14.46 -7.65
C ALA A 263 -25.37 -14.18 -6.70
N PRO A 264 -26.64 -14.16 -7.18
CA PRO A 264 -27.78 -13.73 -6.37
C PRO A 264 -28.24 -14.76 -5.32
N LEU A 265 -27.94 -16.05 -5.52
CA LEU A 265 -28.38 -17.09 -4.59
C LEU A 265 -27.41 -17.19 -3.40
N GLN A 266 -27.98 -17.42 -2.21
CA GLN A 266 -27.24 -17.79 -1.01
C GLN A 266 -26.89 -19.29 -1.05
N ASP A 267 -25.92 -19.65 -1.88
CA ASP A 267 -25.44 -21.02 -2.04
C ASP A 267 -23.93 -21.03 -2.35
N ASP A 268 -23.27 -22.14 -2.06
CA ASP A 268 -21.83 -22.29 -2.31
C ASP A 268 -21.55 -22.24 -3.81
N LEU A 269 -20.54 -21.46 -4.21
CA LEU A 269 -20.09 -21.35 -5.60
C LEU A 269 -18.97 -22.36 -5.90
N PHE A 270 -19.11 -23.05 -7.03
CA PHE A 270 -18.10 -23.92 -7.60
C PHE A 270 -17.66 -23.40 -8.96
N VAL A 271 -16.34 -23.36 -9.16
CA VAL A 271 -15.73 -23.02 -10.43
C VAL A 271 -14.94 -24.23 -10.92
N SER A 272 -15.22 -24.66 -12.14
CA SER A 272 -14.64 -25.86 -12.74
C SER A 272 -14.23 -25.59 -14.17
N THR A 273 -13.15 -26.25 -14.61
CA THR A 273 -12.69 -26.22 -16.00
C THR A 273 -12.63 -27.65 -16.51
N GLY A 274 -12.86 -27.84 -17.81
CA GLY A 274 -12.64 -29.12 -18.49
C GLY A 274 -11.19 -29.33 -18.87
N SER A 275 -10.95 -30.13 -19.92
CA SER A 275 -9.64 -30.14 -20.58
C SER A 275 -9.42 -28.79 -21.25
N SER A 276 -8.47 -28.02 -20.72
CA SER A 276 -8.21 -26.64 -21.12
C SER A 276 -6.72 -26.32 -21.16
N THR A 277 -6.34 -25.36 -21.98
CA THR A 277 -4.97 -24.82 -22.03
C THR A 277 -4.96 -23.35 -21.61
N GLY A 278 -3.84 -22.90 -21.05
CA GLY A 278 -3.68 -21.53 -20.55
C GLY A 278 -3.92 -21.40 -19.05
N ILE A 279 -3.91 -20.16 -18.58
CA ILE A 279 -4.10 -19.79 -17.17
C ILE A 279 -5.22 -18.74 -17.13
N ALA A 280 -6.19 -18.93 -16.25
CA ALA A 280 -7.24 -17.96 -15.98
C ALA A 280 -7.33 -17.70 -14.48
N THR A 281 -7.54 -16.43 -14.10
CA THR A 281 -7.71 -16.01 -12.71
C THR A 281 -9.18 -15.75 -12.44
N VAL A 282 -9.68 -16.24 -11.30
CA VAL A 282 -11.09 -16.10 -10.91
C VAL A 282 -11.14 -15.39 -9.56
N ASN A 283 -11.73 -14.20 -9.55
CA ASN A 283 -11.85 -13.36 -8.37
C ASN A 283 -13.32 -13.23 -7.95
N VAL A 284 -13.60 -13.50 -6.68
CA VAL A 284 -14.94 -13.34 -6.09
C VAL A 284 -14.88 -12.23 -5.04
N LYS A 285 -15.66 -11.16 -5.25
CA LYS A 285 -15.78 -10.05 -4.31
C LYS A 285 -17.12 -10.16 -3.56
N THR A 286 -17.04 -10.29 -2.24
CA THR A 286 -18.20 -10.30 -1.34
C THR A 286 -18.32 -8.96 -0.63
N VAL A 287 -19.51 -8.35 -0.68
CA VAL A 287 -19.83 -7.10 0.03
C VAL A 287 -21.01 -7.37 0.94
N TYR A 288 -20.88 -7.01 2.22
CA TYR A 288 -21.89 -7.21 3.25
C TYR A 288 -21.84 -6.08 4.26
N ASN A 289 -22.97 -5.85 4.95
CA ASN A 289 -23.06 -4.88 6.04
C ASN A 289 -23.08 -5.62 7.37
N THR A 290 -22.35 -5.13 8.36
CA THR A 290 -22.37 -5.64 9.73
C THR A 290 -22.99 -4.60 10.67
N ILE A 291 -23.56 -5.08 11.77
CA ILE A 291 -24.09 -4.22 12.84
C ILE A 291 -23.02 -4.15 13.93
N GLY A 292 -22.51 -2.94 14.21
CA GLY A 292 -21.49 -2.68 15.22
C GLY A 292 -20.12 -2.32 14.63
N THR A 293 -19.15 -2.06 15.51
CA THR A 293 -17.74 -1.89 15.14
C THR A 293 -17.13 -3.26 14.87
N SER A 294 -16.28 -3.41 13.85
CA SER A 294 -15.69 -4.72 13.54
C SER A 294 -15.00 -5.31 14.77
N GLU A 295 -15.05 -6.65 14.93
CA GLU A 295 -14.28 -7.39 15.95
C GLU A 295 -12.76 -7.34 15.67
N GLU A 296 -12.32 -6.53 14.70
CA GLU A 296 -10.93 -6.40 14.32
C GLU A 296 -10.12 -5.67 15.39
N SER A 297 -8.82 -5.98 15.46
CA SER A 297 -7.90 -5.27 16.34
C SER A 297 -7.84 -3.79 15.97
N CYS A 298 -8.34 -2.93 16.86
CA CYS A 298 -8.38 -1.49 16.67
C CYS A 298 -6.98 -0.86 16.94
N ASN A 299 -6.31 -0.40 15.88
CA ASN A 299 -4.95 0.19 15.93
C ASN A 299 -4.92 1.69 16.31
N PHE A 300 -6.08 2.28 16.59
CA PHE A 300 -6.22 3.69 16.94
C PHE A 300 -7.20 3.83 18.10
N GLU A 301 -6.96 4.75 19.03
CA GLU A 301 -8.00 5.19 19.95
C GLU A 301 -8.78 6.33 19.31
N LEU A 302 -10.09 6.12 19.11
CA LEU A 302 -10.96 7.06 18.40
C LEU A 302 -11.97 7.69 19.35
N LYS A 303 -12.23 8.99 19.16
CA LYS A 303 -13.31 9.73 19.81
C LYS A 303 -13.88 10.71 18.80
N ILE A 304 -15.20 10.80 18.70
CA ILE A 304 -15.85 11.83 17.90
C ILE A 304 -17.04 12.36 18.68
N VAL A 305 -17.14 13.68 18.77
CA VAL A 305 -18.17 14.34 19.58
C VAL A 305 -18.81 15.48 18.80
N PRO A 306 -20.15 15.50 18.65
CA PRO A 306 -20.86 16.68 18.18
C PRO A 306 -20.92 17.71 19.32
N LYS A 307 -20.23 18.84 19.14
CA LYS A 307 -20.35 20.02 19.98
C LYS A 307 -21.49 20.89 19.46
N ARG A 308 -22.46 21.18 20.31
CA ARG A 308 -23.51 22.18 20.01
C ARG A 308 -23.00 23.55 20.42
N ASP A 309 -23.21 24.55 19.57
CA ASP A 309 -22.99 25.94 19.96
C ASP A 309 -24.05 26.36 20.99
N ASP A 310 -23.61 27.17 21.94
CA ASP A 310 -24.20 27.41 23.26
C ASP A 310 -25.59 28.09 23.18
N GLY A 311 -26.66 27.32 22.97
CA GLY A 311 -28.04 27.68 23.33
C GLY A 311 -28.64 28.95 22.68
N ARG A 312 -28.02 29.52 21.64
CA ARG A 312 -28.58 30.68 20.92
C ARG A 312 -29.66 30.24 19.94
N VAL A 313 -30.68 31.08 19.78
CA VAL A 313 -31.75 30.91 18.79
C VAL A 313 -31.12 31.06 17.40
N ARG A 314 -31.21 29.99 16.59
CA ARG A 314 -30.55 29.90 15.29
C ARG A 314 -31.19 30.82 14.25
N GLY A 315 -30.35 31.56 13.53
CA GLY A 315 -30.72 32.18 12.25
C GLY A 315 -30.77 31.15 11.13
N ASP A 316 -31.53 31.46 10.07
CA ASP A 316 -31.57 30.61 8.86
C ASP A 316 -30.19 30.63 8.18
N GLY A 317 -29.60 29.46 7.93
CA GLY A 317 -28.24 29.32 7.39
C GLY A 317 -27.09 29.27 8.42
N GLU A 318 -27.36 29.28 9.73
CA GLU A 318 -26.32 29.07 10.74
C GLU A 318 -25.90 27.59 10.88
N PRO A 319 -24.62 27.30 11.21
CA PRO A 319 -24.15 25.93 11.42
C PRO A 319 -25.00 25.15 12.44
N LEU A 320 -25.31 23.90 12.12
CA LEU A 320 -26.02 22.95 13.00
C LEU A 320 -25.19 22.61 14.26
N GLY A 321 -23.87 22.80 14.21
CA GLY A 321 -22.95 22.60 15.30
C GLY A 321 -21.53 22.42 14.78
N ARG A 322 -20.65 21.89 15.63
CA ARG A 322 -19.27 21.54 15.28
C ARG A 322 -19.04 20.05 15.56
N LEU A 323 -18.50 19.32 14.60
CA LEU A 323 -17.96 17.99 14.85
C LEU A 323 -16.49 18.12 15.26
N GLU A 324 -16.06 17.34 16.24
CA GLU A 324 -14.65 17.20 16.60
C GLU A 324 -14.29 15.71 16.63
N ALA A 325 -13.46 15.29 15.67
CA ALA A 325 -12.98 13.93 15.52
C ALA A 325 -11.53 13.85 15.98
N CYS A 326 -11.23 12.90 16.85
CA CYS A 326 -9.94 12.73 17.49
C CYS A 326 -9.42 11.30 17.30
N ALA A 327 -8.14 11.19 16.99
CA ALA A 327 -7.42 9.92 16.87
C ALA A 327 -6.11 9.95 17.66
N LYS A 328 -5.73 8.79 18.20
CA LYS A 328 -4.42 8.55 18.82
C LYS A 328 -3.93 7.17 18.40
N TYR A 329 -2.71 7.08 17.91
CA TYR A 329 -2.16 5.81 17.42
C TYR A 329 -1.92 4.82 18.57
N ARG A 330 -2.20 3.54 18.34
CA ARG A 330 -1.87 2.43 19.25
C ARG A 330 -0.81 1.54 18.59
N PRO A 331 0.49 1.81 18.86
CA PRO A 331 1.58 1.03 18.30
C PRO A 331 1.45 -0.46 18.65
N SER A 332 1.81 -1.31 17.70
CA SER A 332 1.96 -2.74 17.97
C SER A 332 3.15 -2.99 18.92
N ALA A 333 3.25 -4.20 19.49
CA ALA A 333 4.30 -4.55 20.45
C ALA A 333 5.73 -4.37 19.90
N ARG A 334 5.89 -4.39 18.57
CA ARG A 334 7.18 -4.27 17.88
C ARG A 334 7.44 -2.87 17.34
N GLU A 335 6.51 -1.93 17.51
CA GLU A 335 6.64 -0.58 16.98
C GLU A 335 7.04 0.44 18.04
N PRO A 336 7.82 1.46 17.64
CA PRO A 336 8.16 2.56 18.53
C PRO A 336 6.97 3.52 18.73
N ARG A 337 7.01 4.26 19.84
CA ARG A 337 5.96 5.24 20.22
C ARG A 337 6.07 6.59 19.51
N SER A 338 6.69 6.64 18.32
CA SER A 338 6.90 7.85 17.52
C SER A 338 5.64 8.38 16.81
N GLY A 339 4.56 7.59 16.71
CA GLY A 339 3.34 7.92 15.95
C GLY A 339 3.10 6.94 14.80
N SER A 340 1.98 7.09 14.10
CA SER A 340 1.66 6.32 12.87
C SER A 340 2.47 6.82 11.68
N ALA A 341 2.44 6.06 10.57
CA ALA A 341 2.77 6.61 9.25
C ALA A 341 1.63 7.50 8.73
N HIS A 342 1.73 7.91 7.45
CA HIS A 342 0.66 8.60 6.72
C HIS A 342 -0.69 7.90 6.93
N ALA A 343 -1.67 8.64 7.43
CA ALA A 343 -2.96 8.11 7.85
C ALA A 343 -4.12 8.92 7.25
N VAL A 344 -5.26 8.26 7.12
CA VAL A 344 -6.51 8.87 6.65
C VAL A 344 -7.53 8.85 7.78
N MET A 345 -8.17 9.99 8.04
CA MET A 345 -9.39 10.06 8.85
C MET A 345 -10.59 10.18 7.90
N ASP A 346 -11.41 9.14 7.87
CA ASP A 346 -12.64 9.06 7.08
C ASP A 346 -13.84 9.25 8.01
N ILE A 347 -14.51 10.40 7.88
CA ILE A 347 -15.65 10.80 8.71
C ILE A 347 -16.90 10.80 7.83
N GLY A 348 -17.72 9.76 7.96
CA GLY A 348 -19.02 9.71 7.30
C GLY A 348 -19.98 10.72 7.94
N LEU A 349 -20.65 11.53 7.12
CA LEU A 349 -21.67 12.47 7.59
C LEU A 349 -23.04 11.79 7.58
N VAL A 350 -23.86 12.10 8.60
CA VAL A 350 -25.26 11.65 8.63
C VAL A 350 -26.07 12.30 7.51
N SER A 351 -27.12 11.63 7.06
CA SER A 351 -27.96 12.14 5.97
C SER A 351 -28.55 13.52 6.28
N GLY A 352 -28.47 14.43 5.32
CA GLY A 352 -28.97 15.81 5.45
C GLY A 352 -27.99 16.77 6.13
N VAL A 353 -26.77 16.33 6.44
CA VAL A 353 -25.70 17.17 7.02
C VAL A 353 -24.53 17.29 6.04
N GLU A 354 -23.96 18.49 5.96
CA GLU A 354 -22.72 18.77 5.21
C GLU A 354 -21.66 19.40 6.11
N ALA A 355 -20.39 19.33 5.69
CA ALA A 355 -19.27 19.95 6.39
C ALA A 355 -18.95 21.32 5.78
N ASN A 356 -18.52 22.26 6.63
CA ASN A 356 -18.06 23.57 6.18
C ASN A 356 -16.62 23.45 5.60
N PRO A 357 -16.41 23.72 4.30
CA PRO A 357 -15.10 23.57 3.67
C PRO A 357 -14.09 24.63 4.12
N GLU A 358 -14.53 25.81 4.58
CA GLU A 358 -13.63 26.88 5.04
C GLU A 358 -12.84 26.42 6.28
N ASP A 359 -13.51 25.77 7.23
CA ASP A 359 -12.86 25.27 8.45
C ASP A 359 -11.79 24.21 8.15
N LEU A 360 -12.06 23.34 7.18
CA LEU A 360 -11.13 22.32 6.73
C LEU A 360 -9.95 22.92 5.96
N SER A 361 -10.22 23.92 5.12
CA SER A 361 -9.18 24.66 4.41
C SER A 361 -8.23 25.34 5.39
N ILE A 362 -8.73 25.98 6.44
CA ILE A 362 -7.89 26.63 7.46
C ILE A 362 -7.02 25.60 8.19
N ALA A 363 -7.55 24.42 8.49
CA ALA A 363 -6.80 23.34 9.14
C ALA A 363 -5.67 22.74 8.26
N SER A 364 -5.70 22.99 6.95
CA SER A 364 -4.66 22.60 6.00
C SER A 364 -3.57 23.66 5.77
N ILE A 365 -3.71 24.87 6.33
CA ILE A 365 -2.79 25.99 6.08
C ILE A 365 -1.53 25.89 6.97
N PRO A 366 -0.30 25.84 6.41
CA PRO A 366 0.97 25.80 7.14
C PRO A 366 1.17 26.91 8.18
N GLU A 367 0.69 28.11 7.91
CA GLU A 367 0.82 29.29 8.76
C GLU A 367 0.04 29.20 10.09
N PHE A 368 -0.85 28.20 10.25
CA PHE A 368 -1.71 28.01 11.42
C PHE A 368 -1.51 26.64 12.10
N ASP A 369 -0.27 26.14 12.16
CA ASP A 369 0.08 24.80 12.65
C ASP A 369 -0.68 23.71 11.88
N GLN A 370 -0.32 23.51 10.60
CA GLN A 370 -0.95 22.52 9.71
C GLN A 370 -1.20 21.19 10.42
N LEU A 371 -2.48 20.91 10.64
CA LEU A 371 -2.96 19.67 11.27
C LEU A 371 -3.23 18.59 10.22
N ILE A 372 -3.53 19.02 8.99
CA ILE A 372 -4.01 18.18 7.90
C ILE A 372 -3.17 18.46 6.65
N ALA A 373 -2.65 17.41 6.01
CA ALA A 373 -1.89 17.53 4.78
C ALA A 373 -2.79 17.88 3.59
N ASP A 374 -3.98 17.25 3.52
CA ASP A 374 -4.98 17.46 2.47
C ASP A 374 -6.38 17.04 2.93
N TYR A 375 -7.44 17.55 2.29
CA TYR A 375 -8.81 17.14 2.58
C TYR A 375 -9.67 17.00 1.32
N GLU A 376 -10.61 16.06 1.35
CA GLU A 376 -11.61 15.87 0.29
C GLU A 376 -12.99 15.63 0.92
N ILE A 377 -14.03 16.27 0.37
CA ILE A 377 -15.43 15.96 0.72
C ILE A 377 -16.03 15.22 -0.46
N ARG A 378 -16.41 13.96 -0.25
CA ARG A 378 -16.89 13.09 -1.33
C ARG A 378 -17.95 12.12 -0.84
N ASP A 379 -19.05 12.01 -1.59
CA ASP A 379 -20.11 11.01 -1.37
C ASP A 379 -20.65 10.99 0.08
N GLY A 380 -20.70 12.16 0.75
CA GLY A 380 -21.14 12.29 2.14
C GLY A 380 -20.06 11.98 3.18
N HIS A 381 -18.80 11.83 2.79
CA HIS A 381 -17.65 11.62 3.67
C HIS A 381 -16.72 12.83 3.65
N VAL A 382 -16.10 13.12 4.80
CA VAL A 382 -14.97 14.04 4.93
C VAL A 382 -13.71 13.20 5.11
N LEU A 383 -12.83 13.23 4.11
CA LEU A 383 -11.57 12.49 4.07
C LEU A 383 -10.43 13.45 4.39
N LEU A 384 -9.66 13.17 5.44
CA LEU A 384 -8.52 13.99 5.86
C LEU A 384 -7.24 13.18 5.78
N GLN A 385 -6.24 13.68 5.06
CA GLN A 385 -4.89 13.10 5.01
C GLN A 385 -4.03 13.71 6.12
N ILE A 386 -3.44 12.86 6.95
CA ILE A 386 -2.63 13.24 8.12
C ILE A 386 -1.25 12.61 7.99
N ASP A 387 -0.18 13.42 8.06
CA ASP A 387 1.20 12.92 7.93
C ASP A 387 1.55 11.86 8.99
N SER A 388 1.10 12.05 10.24
CA SER A 388 1.29 11.11 11.34
C SER A 388 0.30 11.37 12.49
N VAL A 389 -0.36 10.33 12.97
CA VAL A 389 -1.19 10.37 14.18
C VAL A 389 -0.31 10.07 15.40
N PRO A 390 -0.26 10.97 16.41
CA PRO A 390 0.59 10.77 17.59
C PRO A 390 0.16 9.57 18.44
N ALA A 391 1.13 8.89 19.06
CA ALA A 391 0.87 7.77 19.99
C ALA A 391 0.67 8.20 21.46
N HIS A 392 1.04 9.44 21.81
CA HIS A 392 1.05 9.91 23.21
C HIS A 392 -0.10 10.88 23.56
N LYS A 393 -0.69 11.55 22.56
CA LYS A 393 -1.80 12.49 22.70
C LYS A 393 -2.81 12.29 21.58
N PHE A 394 -4.02 12.78 21.78
CA PHE A 394 -5.01 12.85 20.69
C PHE A 394 -4.64 13.97 19.73
N LEU A 395 -4.73 13.68 18.43
CA LEU A 395 -4.84 14.68 17.37
C LEU A 395 -6.33 14.82 17.07
N CYS A 396 -6.84 16.05 17.14
CA CYS A 396 -8.26 16.34 16.94
C CYS A 396 -8.42 17.32 15.79
N VAL A 397 -9.33 17.01 14.88
CA VAL A 397 -9.79 17.91 13.83
C VAL A 397 -11.25 18.22 14.09
N GLY A 398 -11.59 19.51 14.12
CA GLY A 398 -12.98 19.91 14.29
C GLY A 398 -13.42 20.96 13.29
N PHE A 399 -14.58 20.75 12.71
CA PHE A 399 -15.17 21.59 11.66
C PHE A 399 -16.67 21.79 11.90
N ARG A 400 -17.20 22.94 11.47
CA ARG A 400 -18.63 23.25 11.52
C ARG A 400 -19.38 22.39 10.52
N ILE A 401 -20.62 22.06 10.87
CA ILE A 401 -21.56 21.33 10.02
C ILE A 401 -22.83 22.16 9.80
N SER A 402 -23.46 22.05 8.64
CA SER A 402 -24.75 22.70 8.31
C SER A 402 -25.83 21.66 7.98
N GLU A 403 -27.09 22.04 8.20
CA GLU A 403 -28.25 21.24 7.78
C GLU A 403 -28.57 21.57 6.32
N LEU A 404 -28.49 20.57 5.44
CA LEU A 404 -28.99 20.69 4.07
C LEU A 404 -30.50 20.49 4.03
N PHE A 405 -31.00 19.49 4.75
CA PHE A 405 -32.42 19.19 4.89
C PHE A 405 -32.68 18.33 6.11
N ARG A 406 -33.88 18.43 6.67
CA ARG A 406 -34.29 17.66 7.85
C ARG A 406 -34.51 16.20 7.51
N VAL A 407 -33.91 15.32 8.31
CA VAL A 407 -34.08 13.87 8.22
C VAL A 407 -34.60 13.33 9.55
N GLY A 408 -35.65 12.53 9.51
CA GLY A 408 -36.16 11.79 10.67
C GLY A 408 -35.46 10.44 10.82
N MET A 409 -35.35 9.94 12.06
CA MET A 409 -34.75 8.63 12.38
C MET A 409 -33.34 8.46 11.77
N LEU A 410 -32.42 9.35 12.15
CA LEU A 410 -31.04 9.28 11.70
C LEU A 410 -30.37 7.98 12.15
N ASN A 411 -29.74 7.29 11.21
CA ASN A 411 -28.82 6.21 11.51
C ASN A 411 -27.45 6.78 11.89
N PRO A 412 -26.72 6.14 12.82
CA PRO A 412 -25.34 6.51 13.12
C PRO A 412 -24.45 6.49 11.88
N ALA A 413 -23.50 7.42 11.82
CA ALA A 413 -22.47 7.39 10.79
C ALA A 413 -21.20 6.72 11.31
N ALA A 414 -20.29 6.37 10.40
CA ALA A 414 -19.02 5.75 10.74
C ALA A 414 -17.88 6.78 10.76
N PHE A 415 -16.99 6.65 11.74
CA PHE A 415 -15.71 7.33 11.77
C PHE A 415 -14.61 6.27 11.76
N THR A 416 -13.83 6.24 10.68
CA THR A 416 -12.77 5.28 10.42
C THR A 416 -11.42 5.98 10.31
N VAL A 417 -10.39 5.42 10.94
CA VAL A 417 -9.00 5.87 10.76
C VAL A 417 -8.15 4.69 10.37
N TYR A 418 -7.31 4.86 9.35
CA TYR A 418 -6.40 3.83 8.86
C TYR A 418 -5.07 4.40 8.36
N GLU A 419 -4.00 3.61 8.39
CA GLU A 419 -2.75 3.99 7.70
C GLU A 419 -2.91 3.82 6.19
N TYR A 420 -2.53 4.85 5.43
CA TYR A 420 -2.70 4.89 3.97
C TYR A 420 -1.96 3.75 3.27
N HIS A 421 -0.73 3.47 3.72
CA HIS A 421 0.11 2.44 3.12
C HIS A 421 -0.08 1.04 3.72
N ALA A 422 -0.76 0.93 4.86
CA ALA A 422 -1.09 -0.33 5.53
C ALA A 422 -2.54 -0.32 6.05
N PRO A 423 -3.56 -0.42 5.16
CA PRO A 423 -4.97 -0.29 5.57
C PRO A 423 -5.49 -1.40 6.49
N ASP A 424 -4.72 -2.46 6.70
CA ASP A 424 -4.95 -3.44 7.77
C ASP A 424 -4.82 -2.82 9.17
N LYS A 425 -4.02 -1.75 9.32
CA LYS A 425 -3.96 -0.92 10.52
C LYS A 425 -5.11 0.07 10.50
N ARG A 426 -6.22 -0.29 11.15
CA ARG A 426 -7.42 0.57 11.16
C ARG A 426 -8.19 0.51 12.47
N CYS A 427 -9.12 1.44 12.63
CA CYS A 427 -10.19 1.33 13.60
C CYS A 427 -11.43 2.07 13.08
N THR A 428 -12.61 1.56 13.40
CA THR A 428 -13.90 2.17 13.04
C THR A 428 -14.78 2.25 14.28
N ILE A 429 -15.40 3.41 14.51
CA ILE A 429 -16.47 3.61 15.49
C ILE A 429 -17.73 4.16 14.83
N LEU A 430 -18.89 3.91 15.43
CA LEU A 430 -20.15 4.54 15.04
C LEU A 430 -20.45 5.70 15.99
N TYR A 431 -21.09 6.77 15.50
CA TYR A 431 -21.41 7.96 16.29
C TYR A 431 -22.74 8.63 15.95
#